data_AF-A0A0L9UJK2-F1
#
_entry.id   AF-A0A0L9UJK2-F1
#
_cell.length_a   1.000
_cell.length_b   1.000
_cell.length_c   1.000
_cell.angle_alpha   90.00
_cell.angle_beta   90.00
_cell.angle_gamma   90.00
#
_symmetry.space_group_name_H-M   'P 1'
#
loop_
_entity.id
_entity.type
_entity.pdbx_description
1 polymer ?
#
loop_
_entity_poly.entity_id
_entity_poly.type
_entity_poly.pdbx_seq_one_letter_code
_entity_poly.pdbx_strand_id
1 'polypeptide(L)'
;MSKIPNTRPGDLSSTKDIFVSAVRFAVSIEGPCLPFGDELRISAQEQIDFMLGEDGDTTIIVADSEVQSAVTMGVYNIIHSFETDLCSLLLDTSLEPEGVYNRIMKRVSDLEWMCNVLPKMELMKNFVSNWAAISSKILGIIEDRKLDHIMWGLKVKLIEVACKVLEAVGYGSVILPAPCRVQLLKTWFPYVRKMKPLLDSKAVEEIGFPYKMNEDLCQAIEGAIVSLVLTLPSNDQADILADWIRSREIGYPDLSEAFEVWCYRTKSAKRRLVESLDGHSDTAVSP
;
A
#
# COMPACT_ATOMS: atom_id res chain seq x y z
N MET A 1 20.17 -26.01 -27.25
CA MET A 1 19.75 -26.87 -26.13
C MET A 1 20.34 -26.28 -24.85
N SER A 2 19.55 -25.49 -24.12
CA SER A 2 19.97 -24.91 -22.84
C SER A 2 20.01 -26.02 -21.79
N LYS A 3 21.13 -26.15 -21.08
CA LYS A 3 21.28 -27.11 -20.00
C LYS A 3 20.49 -26.58 -18.80
N ILE A 4 19.40 -27.25 -18.45
CA ILE A 4 18.76 -27.10 -17.14
C ILE A 4 19.77 -27.59 -16.09
N PRO A 5 20.15 -26.79 -15.09
CA PRO A 5 20.99 -27.28 -14.01
C PRO A 5 20.17 -28.32 -13.22
N ASN A 6 20.69 -29.54 -13.11
CA ASN A 6 20.14 -30.54 -12.19
C ASN A 6 20.51 -30.13 -10.75
N THR A 7 19.65 -29.35 -10.09
CA THR A 7 19.74 -29.09 -8.66
C THR A 7 19.40 -30.38 -7.89
N ARG A 8 20.25 -30.77 -6.94
CA ARG A 8 20.09 -32.01 -6.17
C ARG A 8 18.96 -31.81 -5.15
N PRO A 9 18.06 -32.78 -4.92
CA PRO A 9 16.95 -32.65 -3.97
C PRO A 9 17.35 -32.24 -2.54
N GLY A 10 18.57 -32.59 -2.10
CA GLY A 10 19.09 -32.20 -0.78
C GLY A 10 19.51 -30.73 -0.65
N ASP A 11 19.80 -30.07 -1.77
CA ASP A 11 20.17 -28.65 -1.81
C ASP A 11 18.91 -27.78 -1.65
N LEU A 12 17.85 -28.13 -2.36
CA LEU A 12 16.56 -27.42 -2.32
C LEU A 12 15.92 -27.42 -0.92
N SER A 13 15.95 -28.55 -0.20
CA SER A 13 15.42 -28.62 1.17
C SER A 13 16.19 -27.71 2.12
N SER A 14 17.53 -27.67 1.99
CA SER A 14 18.38 -26.83 2.83
C SER A 14 18.15 -25.35 2.53
N THR A 15 18.04 -24.99 1.25
CA THR A 15 17.71 -23.63 0.81
C THR A 15 16.34 -23.18 1.31
N LYS A 16 15.33 -24.07 1.28
CA LYS A 16 14.01 -23.80 1.87
C LYS A 16 14.10 -23.52 3.37
N ASP A 17 14.80 -24.35 4.13
CA ASP A 17 14.92 -24.18 5.59
C ASP A 17 15.64 -22.88 5.95
N ILE A 18 16.65 -22.49 5.15
CA ILE A 18 17.32 -21.18 5.25
C ILE A 18 16.32 -20.05 4.97
N PHE A 19 15.53 -20.15 3.91
CA PHE A 19 14.54 -19.13 3.56
C PHE A 19 13.49 -18.95 4.65
N VAL A 20 12.92 -20.04 5.16
CA VAL A 20 11.94 -20.02 6.26
C VAL A 20 12.53 -19.39 7.52
N SER A 21 13.77 -19.74 7.85
CA SER A 21 14.48 -19.17 9.00
C SER A 21 14.70 -17.66 8.82
N ALA A 22 15.16 -17.24 7.63
CA ALA A 22 15.33 -15.82 7.31
C ALA A 22 13.99 -15.06 7.42
N VAL A 23 12.89 -15.62 6.91
CA VAL A 23 11.55 -15.02 7.08
C VAL A 23 11.21 -14.83 8.55
N ARG A 24 11.42 -15.83 9.40
CA ARG A 24 11.12 -15.74 10.84
C ARG A 24 11.91 -14.64 11.55
N PHE A 25 13.19 -14.49 11.23
CA PHE A 25 14.03 -13.42 11.78
C PHE A 25 13.68 -12.05 11.21
N ALA A 26 13.48 -11.93 9.90
CA ALA A 26 13.15 -10.67 9.23
C ALA A 26 11.85 -10.07 9.75
N VAL A 27 10.85 -10.91 10.04
CA VAL A 27 9.54 -10.48 10.54
C VAL A 27 9.42 -10.51 12.06
N SER A 28 10.54 -10.72 12.77
CA SER A 28 10.61 -10.75 14.24
C SER A 28 9.63 -11.74 14.91
N ILE A 29 9.32 -12.87 14.25
CA ILE A 29 8.56 -13.98 14.90
C ILE A 29 9.35 -14.52 16.08
N GLU A 30 10.66 -14.60 15.92
CA GLU A 30 11.60 -14.93 16.98
C GLU A 30 12.06 -13.60 17.59
N GLY A 31 11.92 -13.43 18.90
CA GLY A 31 12.23 -12.18 19.61
C GLY A 31 13.68 -11.70 19.41
N PRO A 32 14.06 -10.53 19.96
CA PRO A 32 15.40 -9.99 19.77
C PRO A 32 16.47 -11.00 20.17
N CYS A 33 17.29 -11.41 19.20
CA CYS A 33 18.36 -12.38 19.40
C CYS A 33 19.59 -11.64 19.92
N LEU A 34 19.84 -11.71 21.23
CA LEU A 34 21.05 -11.17 21.83
C LEU A 34 22.25 -12.04 21.42
N PRO A 35 23.41 -11.47 21.04
CA PRO A 35 23.79 -10.05 21.13
C PRO A 35 23.46 -9.19 19.89
N PHE A 36 22.98 -9.79 18.81
CA PHE A 36 22.91 -9.17 17.47
C PHE A 36 21.81 -8.10 17.31
N GLY A 37 20.78 -8.12 18.15
CA GLY A 37 19.73 -7.11 18.14
C GLY A 37 19.08 -6.98 16.76
N ASP A 38 19.22 -5.80 16.14
CA ASP A 38 18.62 -5.47 14.84
C ASP A 38 19.43 -5.95 13.64
N GLU A 39 20.72 -6.24 13.81
CA GLU A 39 21.61 -6.68 12.73
C GLU A 39 21.14 -7.99 12.12
N LEU A 40 20.69 -8.93 12.97
CA LEU A 40 20.18 -10.22 12.51
C LEU A 40 18.92 -10.07 11.65
N ARG A 41 18.02 -9.15 12.03
CA ARG A 41 16.81 -8.85 11.27
C ARG A 41 17.15 -8.23 9.91
N ILE A 42 18.06 -7.25 9.88
CA ILE A 42 18.50 -6.60 8.64
C ILE A 42 19.17 -7.62 7.71
N SER A 43 20.10 -8.42 8.24
CA SER A 43 20.77 -9.47 7.48
C SER A 43 19.78 -10.51 6.94
N ALA A 44 18.74 -10.85 7.73
CA ALA A 44 17.68 -11.74 7.26
C ALA A 44 16.83 -11.11 6.13
N GLN A 45 16.54 -9.79 6.19
CA GLN A 45 15.87 -9.08 5.09
C GLN A 45 16.72 -9.09 3.82
N GLU A 46 18.01 -8.77 3.93
CA GLU A 46 18.97 -8.80 2.82
C GLU A 46 19.11 -10.21 2.22
N GLN A 47 19.13 -11.24 3.06
CA GLN A 47 19.16 -12.63 2.61
C GLN A 47 17.91 -13.00 1.80
N ILE A 48 16.71 -12.57 2.23
CA ILE A 48 15.48 -12.78 1.49
C ILE A 48 15.52 -12.04 0.15
N ASP A 49 15.97 -10.78 0.14
CA ASP A 49 16.09 -10.00 -1.09
C ASP A 49 17.07 -10.61 -2.09
N PHE A 50 18.20 -11.14 -1.59
CA PHE A 50 19.17 -11.89 -2.38
C PHE A 50 18.54 -13.14 -2.98
N MET A 51 17.92 -13.99 -2.15
CA MET A 51 17.30 -15.24 -2.60
C MET A 51 16.18 -15.02 -3.60
N LEU A 52 15.35 -13.97 -3.42
CA LEU A 52 14.30 -13.61 -4.35
C LEU A 52 14.81 -12.97 -5.65
N GLY A 53 16.08 -12.59 -5.71
CA GLY A 53 16.75 -12.07 -6.91
C GLY A 53 17.42 -13.15 -7.78
N GLU A 54 17.62 -14.36 -7.26
CA GLU A 54 18.23 -15.48 -8.00
C GLU A 54 17.17 -16.32 -8.73
N ASP A 55 17.42 -16.72 -9.98
CA ASP A 55 16.39 -17.20 -10.92
C ASP A 55 16.26 -18.75 -10.97
N GLY A 56 17.04 -19.49 -10.18
CA GLY A 56 17.15 -20.95 -10.30
C GLY A 56 16.02 -21.72 -9.61
N ASP A 57 16.05 -21.75 -8.29
CA ASP A 57 15.15 -22.59 -7.46
C ASP A 57 14.09 -21.78 -6.69
N THR A 58 14.14 -20.45 -6.80
CA THR A 58 13.33 -19.50 -6.02
C THR A 58 11.84 -19.70 -6.20
N THR A 59 11.38 -19.93 -7.45
CA THR A 59 9.96 -20.15 -7.73
C THR A 59 9.41 -21.39 -7.01
N ILE A 60 10.23 -22.44 -6.87
CA ILE A 60 9.82 -23.68 -6.18
C ILE A 60 9.73 -23.45 -4.67
N ILE A 61 10.71 -22.73 -4.11
CA ILE A 61 10.76 -22.42 -2.67
C ILE A 61 9.61 -21.49 -2.27
N VAL A 62 9.35 -20.45 -3.07
CA VAL A 62 8.28 -19.49 -2.81
C VAL A 62 6.90 -20.14 -2.88
N ALA A 63 6.71 -21.15 -3.74
CA ALA A 63 5.45 -21.89 -3.84
C ALA A 63 5.23 -22.90 -2.70
N ASP A 64 6.23 -23.15 -1.85
CA ASP A 64 6.12 -24.09 -0.74
C ASP A 64 5.13 -23.59 0.34
N SER A 65 4.26 -24.50 0.80
CA SER A 65 3.20 -24.17 1.77
C SER A 65 3.72 -23.69 3.12
N GLU A 66 4.88 -24.18 3.56
CA GLU A 66 5.52 -23.75 4.82
C GLU A 66 6.03 -22.32 4.67
N VAL A 67 6.67 -22.01 3.54
CA VAL A 67 7.16 -20.67 3.21
C VAL A 67 5.99 -19.68 3.13
N GLN A 68 4.94 -20.01 2.38
CA GLN A 68 3.75 -19.19 2.23
C GLN A 68 3.06 -18.92 3.59
N SER A 69 2.99 -19.93 4.45
CA SER A 69 2.45 -19.82 5.81
C SER A 69 3.32 -18.93 6.70
N ALA A 70 4.63 -19.13 6.69
CA ALA A 70 5.58 -18.33 7.48
C ALA A 70 5.52 -16.84 7.10
N VAL A 71 5.50 -16.53 5.80
CA VAL A 71 5.40 -15.15 5.32
C VAL A 71 4.04 -14.55 5.66
N THR A 72 2.94 -15.29 5.47
CA THR A 72 1.60 -14.80 5.81
C THR A 72 1.47 -14.48 7.31
N MET A 73 2.01 -15.35 8.18
CA MET A 73 2.08 -15.10 9.62
C MET A 73 2.94 -13.87 9.92
N GLY A 74 4.08 -13.72 9.24
CA GLY A 74 4.96 -12.56 9.37
C GLY A 74 4.27 -11.25 9.00
N VAL A 75 3.48 -11.22 7.92
CA VAL A 75 2.67 -10.06 7.51
C VAL A 75 1.71 -9.66 8.62
N TYR A 76 0.96 -10.62 9.16
CA TYR A 76 0.02 -10.37 10.26
C TYR A 76 0.75 -9.79 11.48
N ASN A 77 1.88 -10.41 11.88
CA ASN A 77 2.62 -10.01 13.07
C ASN A 77 3.22 -8.61 12.96
N ILE A 78 3.81 -8.24 11.81
CA ILE A 78 4.37 -6.89 11.62
C ILE A 78 3.26 -5.85 11.67
N ILE A 79 2.15 -6.08 10.96
CA ILE A 79 1.01 -5.15 10.93
C ILE A 79 0.41 -4.98 12.33
N HIS A 80 0.16 -6.08 13.04
CA HIS A 80 -0.38 -6.05 14.39
C HIS A 80 0.58 -5.37 15.38
N SER A 81 1.89 -5.64 15.28
CA SER A 81 2.90 -4.99 16.13
C SER A 81 2.97 -3.49 15.85
N PHE A 82 2.98 -3.10 14.58
CA PHE A 82 2.93 -1.69 14.16
C PHE A 82 1.68 -0.99 14.72
N GLU A 83 0.51 -1.60 14.57
CA GLU A 83 -0.75 -1.07 15.09
C GLU A 83 -0.70 -0.90 16.61
N THR A 84 -0.18 -1.90 17.33
CA THR A 84 -0.06 -1.87 18.79
C THR A 84 0.89 -0.75 19.24
N ASP A 85 2.06 -0.65 18.62
CA ASP A 85 3.03 0.40 18.92
C ASP A 85 2.46 1.78 18.59
N LEU A 86 1.72 1.92 17.48
CA LEU A 86 1.06 3.17 17.12
C LEU A 86 -0.02 3.57 18.14
N CYS A 87 -0.80 2.61 18.66
CA CYS A 87 -1.80 2.87 19.69
C CYS A 87 -1.17 3.42 20.99
N SER A 88 0.05 3.01 21.32
CA SER A 88 0.75 3.47 22.53
C SER A 88 1.06 4.97 22.50
N LEU A 89 1.19 5.58 21.31
CA LEU A 89 1.48 7.03 21.16
C LEU A 89 0.49 7.93 21.87
N LEU A 90 -0.79 7.53 21.93
CA LEU A 90 -1.84 8.34 22.55
C LEU A 90 -2.02 8.03 24.05
N LEU A 91 -1.49 6.91 24.51
CA LEU A 91 -1.69 6.37 25.87
C LEU A 91 -0.53 6.71 26.82
N ASP A 92 0.70 6.75 26.34
CA ASP A 92 1.88 6.89 27.19
C ASP A 92 2.39 8.33 27.32
N THR A 93 2.14 8.95 28.48
CA THR A 93 2.75 10.24 28.88
C THR A 93 4.11 10.08 29.57
N SER A 94 4.58 8.85 29.81
CA SER A 94 5.75 8.56 30.65
C SER A 94 6.92 7.85 29.94
N LEU A 95 6.76 7.43 28.68
CA LEU A 95 7.83 6.79 27.93
C LEU A 95 8.73 7.84 27.27
N GLU A 96 10.04 7.54 27.16
CA GLU A 96 10.94 8.36 26.35
C GLU A 96 10.40 8.43 24.90
N PRO A 97 9.98 9.62 24.44
CA PRO A 97 9.33 9.78 23.13
C PRO A 97 10.19 9.23 21.98
N GLU A 98 11.51 9.31 22.13
CA GLU A 98 12.48 8.89 21.13
C GLU A 98 12.57 7.37 20.98
N GLY A 99 12.49 6.62 22.08
CA GLY A 99 12.47 5.16 22.06
C GLY A 99 11.21 4.58 21.41
N VAL A 100 10.05 5.19 21.67
CA VAL A 100 8.77 4.79 21.03
C VAL A 100 8.77 5.17 19.56
N TYR A 101 9.21 6.39 19.21
CA TYR A 101 9.30 6.85 17.83
C TYR A 101 10.21 5.93 16.98
N ASN A 102 11.42 5.62 17.47
CA ASN A 102 12.36 4.77 16.75
C ASN A 102 11.81 3.36 16.51
N ARG A 103 11.09 2.81 17.50
CA ARG A 103 10.40 1.52 17.36
C ARG A 103 9.34 1.56 16.27
N ILE A 104 8.48 2.57 16.26
CA ILE A 104 7.42 2.74 15.25
C ILE A 104 8.02 2.96 13.87
N MET A 105 9.06 3.80 13.76
CA MET A 105 9.78 4.04 12.52
C MET A 105 10.37 2.75 11.94
N LYS A 106 10.99 1.93 12.78
CA LYS A 106 11.46 0.60 12.37
C LYS A 106 10.33 -0.27 11.85
N ARG A 107 9.19 -0.33 12.55
CA ARG A 107 8.03 -1.12 12.12
C ARG A 107 7.44 -0.66 10.79
N VAL A 108 7.34 0.65 10.55
CA VAL A 108 6.86 1.14 9.24
C VAL A 108 7.86 0.86 8.12
N SER A 109 9.17 0.90 8.39
CA SER A 109 10.19 0.45 7.44
C SER A 109 10.11 -1.05 7.15
N ASP A 110 9.78 -1.89 8.14
CA ASP A 110 9.51 -3.32 7.92
C ASP A 110 8.30 -3.53 7.00
N LEU A 111 7.24 -2.74 7.17
CA LEU A 111 6.06 -2.77 6.30
C LEU A 111 6.39 -2.35 4.86
N GLU A 112 7.18 -1.29 4.70
CA GLU A 112 7.65 -0.83 3.39
C GLU A 112 8.50 -1.88 2.68
N TRP A 113 9.46 -2.49 3.38
CA TRP A 113 10.26 -3.60 2.85
C TRP A 113 9.37 -4.77 2.43
N MET A 114 8.38 -5.11 3.25
CA MET A 114 7.43 -6.19 2.97
C MET A 114 6.64 -5.92 1.67
N CYS A 115 6.26 -4.67 1.40
CA CYS A 115 5.62 -4.29 0.13
C CYS A 115 6.49 -4.57 -1.11
N ASN A 116 7.83 -4.65 -0.97
CA ASN A 116 8.74 -5.00 -2.07
C ASN A 116 8.95 -6.51 -2.22
N VAL A 117 8.80 -7.26 -1.13
CA VAL A 117 8.97 -8.72 -1.08
C VAL A 117 7.72 -9.45 -1.54
N LEU A 118 6.55 -9.08 -1.01
CA LEU A 118 5.31 -9.81 -1.22
C LEU A 118 4.86 -9.92 -2.69
N PRO A 119 5.08 -8.92 -3.58
CA PRO A 119 4.77 -9.06 -4.99
C PRO A 119 5.56 -10.20 -5.66
N LYS A 120 6.82 -10.40 -5.26
CA LYS A 120 7.69 -11.50 -5.76
C LYS A 120 7.21 -12.88 -5.29
N MET A 121 6.30 -12.91 -4.31
CA MET A 121 5.75 -14.13 -3.70
C MET A 121 4.24 -14.31 -3.92
N GLU A 122 3.62 -13.44 -4.73
CA GLU A 122 2.16 -13.40 -4.95
C GLU A 122 1.30 -13.26 -3.67
N LEU A 123 1.89 -12.73 -2.59
CA LEU A 123 1.27 -12.63 -1.26
C LEU A 123 0.75 -11.23 -0.90
N MET A 124 0.84 -10.28 -1.84
CA MET A 124 0.47 -8.87 -1.61
C MET A 124 -1.00 -8.72 -1.17
N LYS A 125 -1.88 -9.63 -1.58
CA LYS A 125 -3.31 -9.62 -1.21
C LYS A 125 -3.54 -9.66 0.31
N ASN A 126 -2.74 -10.43 1.04
CA ASN A 126 -2.87 -10.57 2.49
C ASN A 126 -2.49 -9.26 3.19
N PHE A 127 -1.42 -8.62 2.72
CA PHE A 127 -1.00 -7.31 3.23
C PHE A 127 -2.04 -6.24 2.96
N VAL A 128 -2.51 -6.11 1.71
CA VAL A 128 -3.53 -5.13 1.32
C VAL A 128 -4.79 -5.26 2.18
N SER A 129 -5.24 -6.50 2.44
CA SER A 129 -6.45 -6.75 3.24
C SER A 129 -6.27 -6.31 4.70
N ASN A 130 -5.14 -6.68 5.32
CA ASN A 130 -4.83 -6.29 6.70
C ASN A 130 -4.59 -4.78 6.83
N TRP A 131 -3.86 -4.17 5.89
CA TRP A 131 -3.64 -2.73 5.84
C TRP A 131 -4.96 -1.96 5.73
N ALA A 132 -5.85 -2.36 4.81
CA ALA A 132 -7.15 -1.74 4.65
C ALA A 132 -7.99 -1.82 5.93
N ALA A 133 -7.92 -2.94 6.67
CA ALA A 133 -8.65 -3.13 7.92
C ALA A 133 -8.20 -2.16 9.03
N ILE A 134 -6.91 -1.86 9.12
CA ILE A 134 -6.37 -0.97 10.18
C ILE A 134 -6.20 0.49 9.74
N SER A 135 -6.35 0.80 8.45
CA SER A 135 -6.07 2.13 7.87
C SER A 135 -6.80 3.26 8.57
N SER A 136 -8.11 3.12 8.84
CA SER A 136 -8.89 4.17 9.51
C SER A 136 -8.41 4.43 10.94
N LYS A 137 -7.95 3.37 11.63
CA LYS A 137 -7.38 3.49 12.98
C LYS A 137 -6.01 4.16 12.96
N ILE A 138 -5.15 3.82 11.99
CA ILE A 138 -3.87 4.50 11.77
C ILE A 138 -4.11 6.00 11.62
N LEU A 139 -4.98 6.39 10.68
CA LEU A 139 -5.26 7.80 10.41
C LEU A 139 -5.87 8.51 11.63
N GLY A 140 -6.77 7.84 12.36
CA GLY A 140 -7.33 8.37 13.60
C GLY A 140 -6.29 8.68 14.68
N ILE A 141 -5.16 7.97 14.69
CA ILE A 141 -4.05 8.24 15.62
C ILE A 141 -3.16 9.36 15.10
N ILE A 142 -2.69 9.26 13.84
CA ILE A 142 -1.69 10.18 13.31
C ILE A 142 -2.24 11.57 12.97
N GLU A 143 -3.56 11.70 12.84
CA GLU A 143 -4.27 12.97 12.72
C GLU A 143 -4.79 13.49 14.07
N ASP A 144 -4.41 12.86 15.19
CA ASP A 144 -4.66 13.44 16.51
C ASP A 144 -3.92 14.77 16.65
N ARG A 145 -4.58 15.75 17.29
CA ARG A 145 -4.05 17.11 17.46
C ARG A 145 -2.70 17.15 18.18
N LYS A 146 -2.40 16.16 19.02
CA LYS A 146 -1.10 16.02 19.68
C LYS A 146 0.03 15.77 18.68
N LEU A 147 -0.28 15.18 17.53
CA LEU A 147 0.68 14.77 16.51
C LEU A 147 0.71 15.70 15.29
N ASP A 148 -0.17 16.72 15.21
CA ASP A 148 -0.34 17.58 14.02
C ASP A 148 0.96 18.19 13.48
N HIS A 149 1.88 18.57 14.36
CA HIS A 149 3.13 19.26 13.99
C HIS A 149 4.42 18.46 14.27
N ILE A 150 4.30 17.17 14.59
CA ILE A 150 5.44 16.31 14.88
C ILE A 150 5.38 15.03 14.04
N MET A 151 6.43 14.20 14.14
CA MET A 151 6.52 12.88 13.50
C MET A 151 6.35 12.91 11.97
N TRP A 152 6.86 13.95 11.32
CA TRP A 152 6.77 14.13 9.86
C TRP A 152 7.35 12.94 9.08
N GLY A 153 8.44 12.34 9.57
CA GLY A 153 9.01 11.13 8.98
C GLY A 153 8.04 9.95 8.96
N LEU A 154 7.33 9.72 10.07
CA LEU A 154 6.30 8.69 10.14
C LEU A 154 5.14 8.97 9.19
N LYS A 155 4.68 10.22 9.11
CA LYS A 155 3.59 10.63 8.21
C LYS A 155 3.95 10.37 6.75
N VAL A 156 5.18 10.70 6.33
CA VAL A 156 5.66 10.42 4.96
C VAL A 156 5.79 8.91 4.72
N LYS A 157 6.40 8.16 5.65
CA LYS A 157 6.52 6.69 5.52
C LYS A 157 5.18 5.98 5.40
N LEU A 158 4.16 6.44 6.14
CA LEU A 158 2.79 5.93 6.01
C LEU A 158 2.20 6.17 4.62
N ILE A 159 2.48 7.33 4.01
CA ILE A 159 2.05 7.65 2.64
C ILE A 159 2.76 6.73 1.63
N GLU A 160 4.04 6.45 1.82
CA GLU A 160 4.80 5.52 0.96
C GLU A 160 4.21 4.09 1.01
N VAL A 161 3.92 3.57 2.21
CA VAL A 161 3.26 2.26 2.35
C VAL A 161 1.85 2.27 1.75
N ALA A 162 1.07 3.33 1.99
CA ALA A 162 -0.25 3.48 1.39
C ALA A 162 -0.18 3.56 -0.14
N CYS A 163 0.83 4.22 -0.70
CA CYS A 163 1.08 4.26 -2.14
C CYS A 163 1.27 2.84 -2.69
N LYS A 164 2.11 2.02 -2.07
CA LYS A 164 2.32 0.62 -2.51
C LYS A 164 1.04 -0.20 -2.51
N VAL A 165 0.17 0.01 -1.52
CA VAL A 165 -1.15 -0.63 -1.46
C VAL A 165 -2.08 -0.10 -2.57
N LEU A 166 -2.10 1.22 -2.81
CA LEU A 166 -2.87 1.83 -3.89
C LEU A 166 -2.39 1.35 -5.26
N GLU A 167 -1.09 1.25 -5.51
CA GLU A 167 -0.51 0.73 -6.75
C GLU A 167 -0.94 -0.72 -6.97
N ALA A 168 -0.80 -1.57 -5.95
CA ALA A 168 -1.17 -2.99 -6.04
C ALA A 168 -2.64 -3.18 -6.42
N VAL A 169 -3.55 -2.37 -5.87
CA VAL A 169 -4.99 -2.45 -6.16
C VAL A 169 -5.36 -1.73 -7.46
N GLY A 170 -4.80 -0.54 -7.69
CA GLY A 170 -5.09 0.33 -8.82
C GLY A 170 -4.62 -0.25 -10.15
N TYR A 171 -3.45 -0.89 -10.17
CA TYR A 171 -2.90 -1.55 -11.37
C TYR A 171 -3.33 -3.02 -11.50
N GLY A 172 -4.15 -3.52 -10.58
CA GLY A 172 -4.79 -4.83 -10.69
C GLY A 172 -3.93 -6.03 -10.27
N SER A 173 -2.76 -5.82 -9.66
CA SER A 173 -1.96 -6.90 -9.03
C SER A 173 -2.70 -7.56 -7.86
N VAL A 174 -3.56 -6.82 -7.17
CA VAL A 174 -4.46 -7.31 -6.12
C VAL A 174 -5.89 -6.94 -6.47
N ILE A 175 -6.72 -7.96 -6.71
CA ILE A 175 -8.14 -7.77 -7.02
C ILE A 175 -8.94 -7.74 -5.72
N LEU A 176 -9.64 -6.63 -5.50
CA LEU A 176 -10.55 -6.44 -4.37
C LEU A 176 -11.99 -6.18 -4.85
N PRO A 177 -13.01 -6.56 -4.05
CA PRO A 177 -14.38 -6.13 -4.29
C PRO A 177 -14.51 -4.60 -4.34
N ALA A 178 -15.46 -4.09 -5.14
CA ALA A 178 -15.69 -2.66 -5.29
C ALA A 178 -15.85 -1.90 -3.96
N PRO A 179 -16.62 -2.38 -2.95
CA PRO A 179 -16.75 -1.67 -1.67
C PRO A 179 -15.40 -1.47 -0.95
N CYS A 180 -14.53 -2.47 -0.98
CA CYS A 180 -13.21 -2.39 -0.36
C CYS A 180 -12.32 -1.36 -1.07
N ARG A 181 -12.38 -1.28 -2.40
CA ARG A 181 -11.64 -0.28 -3.20
C ARG A 181 -12.12 1.14 -2.93
N VAL A 182 -13.44 1.33 -2.80
CA VAL A 182 -14.03 2.62 -2.42
C VAL A 182 -13.58 3.02 -1.01
N GLN A 183 -13.63 2.10 -0.04
CA GLN A 183 -13.20 2.37 1.33
C GLN A 183 -11.72 2.75 1.40
N LEU A 184 -10.85 2.04 0.67
CA LEU A 184 -9.43 2.34 0.60
C LEU A 184 -9.19 3.79 0.10
N LEU A 185 -9.85 4.19 -0.98
CA LEU A 185 -9.78 5.55 -1.50
C LEU A 185 -10.35 6.58 -0.53
N LYS A 186 -11.54 6.36 0.01
CA LYS A 186 -12.17 7.30 0.97
C LYS A 186 -11.35 7.48 2.24
N THR A 187 -10.52 6.50 2.59
CA THR A 187 -9.62 6.58 3.76
C THR A 187 -8.35 7.37 3.42
N TRP A 188 -7.61 6.96 2.38
CA TRP A 188 -6.27 7.52 2.12
C TRP A 188 -6.26 8.77 1.26
N PHE A 189 -7.21 8.93 0.33
CA PHE A 189 -7.24 10.08 -0.59
C PHE A 189 -7.34 11.43 0.12
N PRO A 190 -8.23 11.62 1.13
CA PRO A 190 -8.29 12.89 1.86
C PRO A 190 -7.00 13.19 2.64
N TYR A 191 -6.41 12.17 3.26
CA TYR A 191 -5.19 12.31 4.04
C TYR A 191 -4.01 12.74 3.17
N VAL A 192 -3.80 12.03 2.05
CA VAL A 192 -2.72 12.34 1.11
C VAL A 192 -2.86 13.75 0.51
N ARG A 193 -4.09 14.13 0.14
CA ARG A 193 -4.43 15.50 -0.30
C ARG A 193 -4.05 16.55 0.75
N LYS A 194 -4.39 16.31 2.03
CA LYS A 194 -4.08 17.23 3.13
C LYS A 194 -2.59 17.34 3.38
N MET A 195 -1.85 16.23 3.31
CA MET A 195 -0.44 16.17 3.71
C MET A 195 0.52 16.83 2.72
N LYS A 196 0.30 16.69 1.41
CA LYS A 196 1.18 17.28 0.40
C LYS A 196 1.44 18.79 0.60
N PRO A 197 0.42 19.67 0.66
CA PRO A 197 0.64 21.10 0.84
C PRO A 197 1.23 21.44 2.22
N LEU A 198 0.91 20.65 3.27
CA LEU A 198 1.50 20.85 4.60
C LEU A 198 3.00 20.58 4.60
N LEU A 199 3.44 19.50 3.95
CA LEU A 199 4.85 19.15 3.81
C LEU A 199 5.58 20.18 2.94
N ASP A 200 4.96 20.65 1.86
CA ASP A 200 5.53 21.70 1.00
C ASP A 200 5.71 23.02 1.76
N SER A 201 4.69 23.45 2.52
CA SER A 201 4.79 24.65 3.37
C SER A 201 5.92 24.51 4.38
N LYS A 202 6.04 23.36 5.04
CA LYS A 202 7.11 23.09 5.99
C LYS A 202 8.49 23.11 5.35
N ALA A 203 8.63 22.55 4.14
CA ALA A 203 9.88 22.58 3.40
C ALA A 203 10.32 24.00 3.00
N VAL A 204 9.36 24.93 2.83
CA VAL A 204 9.66 26.35 2.58
C VAL A 204 9.99 27.09 3.87
N GLU A 205 9.31 26.80 4.98
CA GLU A 205 9.51 27.44 6.28
C GLU A 205 10.82 27.02 6.96
N GLU A 206 11.16 25.73 6.95
CA GLU A 206 12.33 25.17 7.62
C GLU A 206 13.42 24.80 6.61
N ILE A 207 14.52 25.55 6.65
CA ILE A 207 15.72 25.26 5.85
C ILE A 207 16.23 23.86 6.23
N GLY A 208 16.30 22.96 5.25
CA GLY A 208 16.80 21.60 5.44
C GLY A 208 15.77 20.59 5.95
N PHE A 209 14.48 20.93 5.96
CA PHE A 209 13.41 19.98 6.28
C PHE A 209 13.45 18.76 5.33
N PRO A 210 13.72 17.54 5.85
CA PRO A 210 14.05 16.40 5.00
C PRO A 210 12.81 15.62 4.51
N TYR A 211 11.64 15.88 5.09
CA TYR A 211 10.44 15.08 4.87
C TYR A 211 9.58 15.70 3.78
N LYS A 212 9.52 15.06 2.62
CA LYS A 212 8.68 15.53 1.51
C LYS A 212 8.15 14.36 0.71
N MET A 213 7.00 14.59 0.08
CA MET A 213 6.54 13.73 -1.00
C MET A 213 7.25 14.19 -2.28
N ASN A 214 8.21 13.41 -2.76
CA ASN A 214 8.93 13.71 -3.99
C ASN A 214 8.00 13.55 -5.22
N GLU A 215 8.47 14.02 -6.37
CA GLU A 215 7.73 13.96 -7.65
C GLU A 215 7.29 12.52 -7.97
N ASP A 216 8.21 11.56 -7.84
CA ASP A 216 7.96 10.14 -8.15
C ASP A 216 6.83 9.55 -7.28
N LEU A 217 6.85 9.82 -5.97
CA LEU A 217 5.80 9.38 -5.06
C LEU A 217 4.46 10.05 -5.39
N CYS A 218 4.49 11.34 -5.76
CA CYS A 218 3.27 12.07 -6.12
C CYS A 218 2.61 11.47 -7.37
N GLN A 219 3.40 11.25 -8.42
CA GLN A 219 2.95 10.65 -9.68
C GLN A 219 2.47 9.20 -9.49
N ALA A 220 3.17 8.40 -8.68
CA ALA A 220 2.77 7.04 -8.39
C ALA A 220 1.39 6.98 -7.70
N ILE A 221 1.16 7.87 -6.72
CA ILE A 221 -0.14 7.98 -6.04
C ILE A 221 -1.23 8.43 -7.02
N GLU A 222 -0.98 9.46 -7.84
CA GLU A 222 -1.94 9.96 -8.81
C GLU A 222 -2.35 8.88 -9.81
N GLY A 223 -1.37 8.22 -10.43
CA GLY A 223 -1.61 7.14 -11.39
C GLY A 223 -2.38 5.97 -10.76
N ALA A 224 -2.04 5.60 -9.53
CA ALA A 224 -2.74 4.53 -8.81
C ALA A 224 -4.19 4.92 -8.48
N ILE A 225 -4.44 6.14 -8.00
CA ILE A 225 -5.79 6.62 -7.68
C ILE A 225 -6.63 6.77 -8.94
N VAL A 226 -6.09 7.36 -10.01
CA VAL A 226 -6.77 7.49 -11.32
C VAL A 226 -7.20 6.12 -11.82
N SER A 227 -6.26 5.17 -11.87
CA SER A 227 -6.54 3.80 -12.30
C SER A 227 -7.62 3.15 -11.42
N LEU A 228 -7.50 3.29 -10.11
CA LEU A 228 -8.45 2.72 -9.16
C LEU A 228 -9.86 3.31 -9.33
N VAL A 229 -10.00 4.64 -9.42
CA VAL A 229 -11.29 5.32 -9.63
C VAL A 229 -11.95 4.81 -10.90
N LEU A 230 -11.22 4.71 -12.02
CA LEU A 230 -11.78 4.29 -13.31
C LEU A 230 -12.33 2.87 -13.34
N THR A 231 -11.98 2.05 -12.35
CA THR A 231 -12.47 0.69 -12.20
C THR A 231 -13.66 0.54 -11.26
N LEU A 232 -14.09 1.62 -10.59
CA LEU A 232 -15.23 1.60 -9.66
C LEU A 232 -16.59 1.61 -10.39
N PRO A 233 -17.70 1.26 -9.71
CA PRO A 233 -19.04 1.54 -10.23
C PRO A 233 -19.26 3.03 -10.52
N SER A 234 -20.10 3.34 -11.51
CA SER A 234 -20.28 4.72 -12.00
C SER A 234 -20.73 5.72 -10.93
N ASN A 235 -21.55 5.29 -9.96
CA ASN A 235 -22.02 6.16 -8.87
C ASN A 235 -20.88 6.48 -7.90
N ASP A 236 -20.07 5.49 -7.54
CA ASP A 236 -18.91 5.68 -6.68
C ASP A 236 -17.85 6.59 -7.34
N GLN A 237 -17.67 6.46 -8.67
CA GLN A 237 -16.82 7.38 -9.44
C GLN A 237 -17.35 8.81 -9.34
N ALA A 238 -18.65 9.02 -9.53
CA ALA A 238 -19.27 10.34 -9.49
C ALA A 238 -19.09 10.99 -8.11
N ASP A 239 -19.28 10.24 -7.03
CA ASP A 239 -19.12 10.74 -5.66
C ASP A 239 -17.69 11.20 -5.39
N ILE A 240 -16.69 10.36 -5.71
CA ILE A 240 -15.27 10.67 -5.48
C ILE A 240 -14.83 11.87 -6.33
N LEU A 241 -15.24 11.92 -7.60
CA LEU A 241 -14.90 13.02 -8.51
C LEU A 241 -15.59 14.32 -8.10
N ALA A 242 -16.84 14.26 -7.62
CA ALA A 242 -17.53 15.43 -7.10
C ALA A 242 -16.81 16.01 -5.87
N ASP A 243 -16.39 15.15 -4.94
CA ASP A 243 -15.62 15.56 -3.75
C ASP A 243 -14.25 16.15 -4.13
N TRP A 244 -13.58 15.59 -5.13
CA TRP A 244 -12.34 16.14 -5.69
C TRP A 244 -12.57 17.53 -6.31
N ILE A 245 -13.61 17.72 -7.13
CA ILE A 245 -13.91 19.03 -7.75
C ILE A 245 -14.19 20.09 -6.69
N ARG A 246 -14.95 19.76 -5.63
CA ARG A 246 -15.22 20.69 -4.53
C ARG A 246 -13.95 21.13 -3.78
N SER A 247 -12.89 20.31 -3.87
CA SER A 247 -11.61 20.51 -3.18
C SER A 247 -10.47 20.89 -4.14
N ARG A 248 -10.79 21.30 -5.38
CA ARG A 248 -9.82 21.45 -6.47
C ARG A 248 -8.74 22.51 -6.22
N GLU A 249 -9.00 23.46 -5.31
CA GLU A 249 -8.03 24.48 -4.90
C GLU A 249 -6.74 23.89 -4.30
N ILE A 250 -6.80 22.66 -3.78
CA ILE A 250 -5.65 21.97 -3.18
C ILE A 250 -4.68 21.44 -4.25
N GLY A 251 -5.13 21.31 -5.51
CA GLY A 251 -4.27 20.97 -6.67
C GLY A 251 -3.73 19.54 -6.73
N TYR A 252 -3.78 18.79 -5.62
CA TYR A 252 -3.23 17.43 -5.52
C TYR A 252 -4.15 16.49 -4.72
N PRO A 253 -4.24 15.19 -5.03
CA PRO A 253 -3.87 14.56 -6.31
C PRO A 253 -4.70 15.09 -7.49
N ASP A 254 -4.11 15.20 -8.68
CA ASP A 254 -4.84 15.54 -9.91
C ASP A 254 -5.61 14.32 -10.45
N LEU A 255 -6.95 14.45 -10.53
CA LEU A 255 -7.83 13.43 -11.10
C LEU A 255 -8.45 13.85 -12.44
N SER A 256 -7.88 14.86 -13.12
CA SER A 256 -8.40 15.38 -14.38
C SER A 256 -8.56 14.28 -15.44
N GLU A 257 -7.59 13.38 -15.57
CA GLU A 257 -7.68 12.23 -16.48
C GLU A 257 -8.87 11.31 -16.15
N ALA A 258 -9.01 10.91 -14.88
CA ALA A 258 -10.12 10.07 -14.44
C ALA A 258 -11.48 10.74 -14.70
N PHE A 259 -11.56 12.04 -14.44
CA PHE A 259 -12.75 12.84 -14.67
C PHE A 259 -13.13 12.91 -16.15
N GLU A 260 -12.17 13.14 -17.04
CA GLU A 260 -12.40 13.20 -18.49
C GLU A 260 -12.91 11.87 -19.04
N VAL A 261 -12.28 10.77 -18.66
CA VAL A 261 -12.69 9.42 -19.06
C VAL A 261 -14.09 9.08 -18.53
N TRP A 262 -14.40 9.41 -17.27
CA TRP A 262 -15.73 9.22 -16.71
C TRP A 262 -16.80 10.04 -17.44
N CYS A 263 -16.51 11.32 -17.74
CA CYS A 263 -17.39 12.18 -18.52
C CYS A 263 -17.66 11.60 -19.91
N TYR A 264 -16.62 11.14 -20.60
CA TYR A 264 -16.74 10.52 -21.92
C TYR A 264 -17.62 9.27 -21.88
N ARG A 265 -17.36 8.35 -20.95
CA ARG A 265 -18.13 7.11 -20.77
C ARG A 265 -19.61 7.40 -20.47
N THR A 266 -19.87 8.35 -19.59
CA THR A 266 -21.23 8.77 -19.21
C THR A 266 -21.99 9.41 -20.37
N LYS A 267 -21.35 10.33 -21.11
CA LYS A 267 -21.94 10.96 -22.31
C LYS A 267 -22.24 9.94 -23.40
N SER A 268 -21.32 9.01 -23.64
CA SER A 268 -21.49 7.92 -24.62
C SER A 268 -22.63 6.97 -24.23
N ALA A 269 -22.72 6.58 -22.96
CA ALA A 269 -23.82 5.76 -22.46
C ALA A 269 -25.19 6.47 -22.61
N LYS A 270 -25.26 7.76 -22.29
CA LYS A 270 -26.47 8.57 -22.47
C LYS A 270 -26.91 8.61 -23.94
N ARG A 271 -25.99 8.80 -24.88
CA ARG A 271 -26.30 8.83 -26.32
C ARG A 271 -26.93 7.50 -26.77
N ARG A 272 -26.31 6.37 -26.43
CA ARG A 272 -26.82 5.03 -26.75
C ARG A 272 -28.20 4.77 -26.17
N LEU A 273 -28.47 5.26 -24.96
CA LEU A 273 -29.78 5.14 -24.34
C LEU A 273 -30.84 5.93 -25.10
N VAL A 274 -30.55 7.17 -25.50
CA VAL A 274 -31.48 8.01 -26.28
C VAL A 274 -31.74 7.40 -27.65
N GLU A 275 -30.71 6.98 -28.39
CA GLU A 275 -30.85 6.31 -29.68
C GLU A 275 -31.70 5.03 -29.57
N SER A 276 -31.53 4.27 -28.49
CA SER A 276 -32.34 3.09 -28.24
C SER A 276 -33.81 3.46 -27.99
N LEU A 277 -34.11 4.53 -27.26
CA LEU A 277 -35.49 4.96 -27.01
C LEU A 277 -36.17 5.46 -28.29
N ASP A 278 -35.46 6.25 -29.11
CA ASP A 278 -35.97 6.79 -30.36
C ASP A 278 -36.22 5.68 -31.41
N GLY A 279 -35.39 4.63 -31.45
CA GLY A 279 -35.59 3.48 -32.34
C GLY A 279 -36.80 2.59 -31.99
N HIS A 280 -37.28 2.63 -30.75
CA HIS A 280 -38.50 1.91 -30.35
C HIS A 280 -39.79 2.69 -30.64
N SER A 281 -39.74 4.01 -30.82
CA SER A 281 -40.89 4.80 -31.28
C SER A 281 -41.21 4.58 -32.76
N ASP A 282 -40.19 4.39 -33.61
CA ASP A 282 -40.39 4.22 -35.06
C ASP A 282 -40.90 2.82 -35.45
N THR A 283 -40.75 1.82 -34.56
CA THR A 283 -41.26 0.45 -34.80
C THR A 283 -42.69 0.23 -34.30
N ALA A 284 -43.25 1.16 -33.50
CA ALA A 284 -44.63 1.10 -33.00
C ALA A 284 -45.65 1.79 -33.94
N VAL A 285 -45.20 2.40 -35.04
CA VAL A 285 -46.06 3.08 -36.02
C VAL A 285 -45.82 2.48 -37.40
N SER A 286 -46.43 1.32 -37.66
CA SER A 286 -46.69 0.84 -39.02
C SER A 286 -47.99 0.02 -39.00
N PRO A 287 -49.08 0.48 -39.66
CA PRO A 287 -50.35 -0.23 -39.75
C PRO A 287 -50.32 -1.42 -40.70
#